data_AF-A0A554LMQ9-F1
#
_entry.id   AF-A0A554LMQ9-F1
#
_cell.length_a   1.000
_cell.length_b   1.000
_cell.length_c   1.000
_cell.angle_alpha   90.00
_cell.angle_beta   90.00
_cell.angle_gamma   90.00
#
_symmetry.space_group_name_H-M   'P 1'
#
loop_
_entity.id
_entity.type
_entity.pdbx_description
1 polymer ?
#
loop_
_entity_poly.entity_id
_entity_poly.type
_entity_poly.pdbx_seq_one_letter_code
_entity_poly.pdbx_strand_id
1 'polypeptide(L)'
;MSVSAIPEKENLHTIWATLLHDIGKFEAITMSKNQNDRIRFNKHAYYSAASANTILNRLKFDRKFISSAMWLIEHHMSLYQILDMRPAKRQILFNNPLFPDLLKLTFYDALGTIPRSIDYIAEIQKIYQKEYKPISKSIITGRDLIEIGILPGKKIKYILDELWHLQLEGHIKNKKQGLEKAKELIDFFSKQE
;
A
#
# COMPACT_ATOMS: atom_id res chain seq x y z
N MET A 1 10.64 18.98 12.04
CA MET A 1 9.42 18.78 11.22
C MET A 1 9.84 18.04 9.96
N SER A 2 9.10 17.05 9.48
CA SER A 2 9.53 16.18 8.38
C SER A 2 9.92 16.95 7.10
N VAL A 3 9.22 18.06 6.82
CA VAL A 3 9.51 18.94 5.66
C VAL A 3 10.89 19.59 5.71
N SER A 4 11.45 19.88 6.90
CA SER A 4 12.78 20.48 7.02
C SER A 4 13.92 19.51 6.70
N ALA A 5 13.62 18.21 6.54
CA ALA A 5 14.58 17.18 6.18
C ALA A 5 14.67 16.95 4.66
N ILE A 6 13.82 17.61 3.87
CA ILE A 6 13.76 17.46 2.43
C ILE A 6 14.91 18.27 1.79
N PRO A 7 15.70 17.70 0.86
CA PRO A 7 16.74 18.44 0.14
C PRO A 7 16.14 19.44 -0.85
N GLU A 8 16.93 20.42 -1.29
CA GLU A 8 16.47 21.45 -2.26
C GLU A 8 15.96 20.87 -3.59
N LYS A 9 16.55 19.75 -4.03
CA LYS A 9 16.13 19.01 -5.22
C LYS A 9 15.44 17.72 -4.80
N GLU A 10 14.12 17.69 -4.94
CA GLU A 10 13.30 16.50 -4.74
C GLU A 10 12.10 16.51 -5.69
N ASN A 11 11.52 15.33 -5.93
CA ASN A 11 10.29 15.19 -6.67
C ASN A 11 9.15 15.94 -5.99
N LEU A 12 8.46 16.78 -6.75
CA LEU A 12 7.41 17.66 -6.20
C LEU A 12 6.28 16.86 -5.51
N HIS A 13 5.92 15.68 -6.03
CA HIS A 13 4.89 14.84 -5.42
C HIS A 13 5.35 14.26 -4.07
N THR A 14 6.64 13.99 -3.90
CA THR A 14 7.23 13.58 -2.61
C THR A 14 7.17 14.71 -1.60
N ILE A 15 7.50 15.95 -2.01
CA ILE A 15 7.42 17.14 -1.14
C ILE A 15 6.00 17.33 -0.62
N TRP A 16 5.02 17.34 -1.51
CA TRP A 16 3.61 17.50 -1.14
C TRP A 16 3.09 16.33 -0.31
N ALA A 17 3.50 15.11 -0.62
CA ALA A 17 3.15 13.95 0.19
C ALA A 17 3.72 14.09 1.61
N THR A 18 4.98 14.49 1.79
CA THR A 18 5.58 14.71 3.12
C THR A 18 4.88 15.85 3.88
N LEU A 19 4.48 16.93 3.20
CA LEU A 19 3.72 18.01 3.82
C LEU A 19 2.33 17.55 4.31
N LEU A 20 1.68 16.66 3.56
CA LEU A 20 0.27 16.30 3.77
C LEU A 20 0.04 14.93 4.41
N HIS A 21 1.08 14.11 4.64
CA HIS A 21 0.90 12.69 5.01
C HIS A 21 0.10 12.46 6.30
N ASP A 22 0.13 13.42 7.22
CA ASP A 22 -0.43 13.30 8.57
C ASP A 22 -1.63 14.21 8.85
N ILE A 23 -2.12 14.95 7.85
CA ILE A 23 -3.22 15.92 8.03
C ILE A 23 -4.53 15.25 8.44
N GLY A 24 -4.70 13.96 8.15
CA GLY A 24 -5.88 13.16 8.50
C GLY A 24 -5.84 12.54 9.91
N LYS A 25 -4.85 12.90 10.75
CA LYS A 25 -4.75 12.38 12.12
C LYS A 25 -5.95 12.76 12.98
N PHE A 26 -6.50 13.96 12.80
CA PHE A 26 -7.63 14.42 13.59
C PHE A 26 -8.87 13.55 13.35
N GLU A 27 -9.19 13.27 12.09
CA GLU A 27 -10.30 12.39 11.68
C GLU A 27 -10.07 10.93 12.10
N ALA A 28 -8.81 10.52 12.27
CA ALA A 28 -8.41 9.18 12.68
C ALA A 28 -8.36 8.97 14.20
N ILE A 29 -8.65 10.00 15.00
CA ILE A 29 -8.45 9.94 16.44
C ILE A 29 -9.33 8.86 17.08
N THR A 30 -8.68 7.95 17.79
CA THR A 30 -9.32 6.96 18.65
C THR A 30 -8.90 7.27 20.07
N MET A 31 -9.86 7.67 20.89
CA MET A 31 -9.62 8.00 22.30
C MET A 31 -9.18 6.76 23.08
N SER A 32 -8.35 7.00 24.09
CA SER A 32 -7.93 5.97 25.04
C SER A 32 -9.13 5.42 25.81
N LYS A 33 -9.18 4.10 26.00
CA LYS A 33 -10.27 3.43 26.73
C LYS A 33 -10.10 3.49 28.26
N ASN A 34 -8.88 3.66 28.75
CA ASN A 34 -8.55 3.70 30.19
C ASN A 34 -7.16 4.33 30.40
N GLN A 35 -6.75 4.52 31.66
CA GLN A 35 -5.47 5.17 31.98
C GLN A 35 -4.22 4.44 31.45
N ASN A 36 -4.34 3.14 31.11
CA ASN A 36 -3.24 2.33 30.57
C ASN A 36 -3.28 2.22 29.04
N ASP A 37 -4.29 2.82 28.39
CA ASP A 37 -4.41 2.85 26.93
C ASP A 37 -3.95 4.20 26.39
N ARG A 38 -3.53 4.24 25.12
CA ARG A 38 -3.05 5.45 24.45
C ARG A 38 -4.01 5.90 23.36
N ILE A 39 -3.98 7.20 23.07
CA ILE A 39 -4.63 7.74 21.86
C ILE A 39 -3.98 7.09 20.63
N ARG A 40 -4.80 6.70 19.66
CA ARG A 40 -4.36 6.12 18.39
C ARG A 40 -4.89 6.95 17.22
N PHE A 41 -4.21 6.85 16.08
CA PHE A 41 -4.60 7.49 14.83
C PHE A 41 -4.76 6.42 13.74
N ASN A 42 -5.58 5.41 14.02
CA ASN A 42 -5.73 4.28 13.12
C ASN A 42 -6.33 4.76 11.79
N LYS A 43 -5.74 4.34 10.66
CA LYS A 43 -6.14 4.73 9.30
C LYS A 43 -5.93 6.21 8.95
N HIS A 44 -5.12 6.97 9.71
CA HIS A 44 -4.83 8.38 9.36
C HIS A 44 -4.30 8.54 7.94
N ALA A 45 -3.45 7.63 7.44
CA ALA A 45 -2.95 7.65 6.07
C ALA A 45 -4.08 7.70 5.01
N TYR A 46 -5.18 6.97 5.24
CA TYR A 46 -6.35 6.98 4.35
C TYR A 46 -7.05 8.34 4.36
N TYR A 47 -7.31 8.89 5.55
CA TYR A 47 -7.93 10.21 5.69
C TYR A 47 -7.04 11.32 5.14
N SER A 48 -5.73 11.26 5.39
CA SER A 48 -4.74 12.19 4.84
C SER A 48 -4.74 12.16 3.32
N ALA A 49 -4.81 10.98 2.68
CA ALA A 49 -4.86 10.87 1.22
C ALA A 49 -6.15 11.49 0.65
N ALA A 50 -7.29 11.29 1.31
CA ALA A 50 -8.56 11.89 0.90
C ALA A 50 -8.55 13.43 1.03
N SER A 51 -8.00 13.95 2.13
CA SER A 51 -7.80 15.39 2.33
C SER A 51 -6.81 15.98 1.33
N ALA A 52 -5.71 15.28 1.05
CA ALA A 52 -4.71 15.68 0.06
C ALA A 52 -5.30 15.75 -1.35
N ASN A 53 -6.14 14.78 -1.74
CA ASN A 53 -6.86 14.83 -3.01
C ASN A 53 -7.67 16.14 -3.13
N THR A 54 -8.43 16.50 -2.10
CA THR A 54 -9.25 17.71 -2.09
C THR A 54 -8.40 18.98 -2.21
N ILE A 55 -7.32 19.06 -1.42
CA ILE A 55 -6.42 20.21 -1.42
C ILE A 55 -5.72 20.38 -2.77
N LEU A 56 -5.13 19.31 -3.31
CA LEU A 56 -4.36 19.36 -4.54
C LEU A 56 -5.24 19.60 -5.78
N ASN A 57 -6.48 19.10 -5.80
CA ASN A 57 -7.46 19.45 -6.83
C ASN A 57 -7.80 20.94 -6.78
N ARG A 58 -8.02 21.50 -5.59
CA ARG A 58 -8.29 22.95 -5.43
C ARG A 58 -7.12 23.80 -5.91
N LEU A 59 -5.89 23.32 -5.73
CA LEU A 59 -4.67 23.95 -6.23
C LEU A 59 -4.39 23.68 -7.72
N LYS A 60 -5.27 22.96 -8.41
CA LYS A 60 -5.21 22.68 -9.86
C LYS A 60 -3.98 21.89 -10.31
N PHE A 61 -3.44 21.02 -9.45
CA PHE A 61 -2.45 20.03 -9.89
C PHE A 61 -3.06 19.03 -10.87
N ASP A 62 -2.24 18.44 -11.74
CA ASP A 62 -2.71 17.45 -12.69
C ASP A 62 -3.05 16.10 -12.00
N ARG A 63 -3.87 15.28 -12.67
CA ARG A 63 -4.36 14.02 -12.10
C ARG A 63 -3.25 13.01 -11.78
N LYS A 64 -2.19 12.97 -12.59
CA LYS A 64 -1.07 12.04 -12.39
C LYS A 64 -0.32 12.43 -11.14
N PHE A 65 -0.02 13.71 -10.97
CA PHE A 65 0.58 14.27 -9.76
C PHE A 65 -0.23 13.94 -8.51
N ILE A 66 -1.54 14.22 -8.54
CA ILE A 66 -2.44 13.98 -7.40
C ILE A 66 -2.44 12.49 -7.04
N SER A 67 -2.54 11.62 -8.05
CA SER A 67 -2.52 10.17 -7.84
C SER A 67 -1.21 9.68 -7.23
N SER A 68 -0.06 10.23 -7.65
CA SER A 68 1.24 9.91 -7.07
C SER A 68 1.35 10.37 -5.61
N ALA A 69 0.94 11.60 -5.30
CA ALA A 69 0.97 12.11 -3.94
C ALA A 69 0.03 11.33 -3.02
N MET A 70 -1.20 11.04 -3.46
CA MET A 70 -2.16 10.23 -2.70
C MET A 70 -1.61 8.83 -2.42
N TRP A 71 -1.02 8.17 -3.41
CA TRP A 71 -0.46 6.83 -3.22
C TRP A 71 0.66 6.82 -2.17
N LEU A 72 1.59 7.79 -2.24
CA LEU A 72 2.65 7.94 -1.24
C LEU A 72 2.09 8.16 0.17
N ILE A 73 1.10 9.04 0.31
CA ILE A 73 0.46 9.31 1.61
C ILE A 73 -0.26 8.07 2.12
N GLU A 74 -1.04 7.37 1.30
CA GLU A 74 -1.78 6.19 1.75
C GLU A 74 -0.83 5.06 2.20
N HIS A 75 0.37 4.97 1.62
CA HIS A 75 1.33 3.90 1.88
C HIS A 75 2.47 4.29 2.84
N HIS A 76 2.56 5.52 3.35
CA HIS A 76 3.72 5.95 4.14
C HIS A 76 3.98 5.09 5.39
N MET A 77 2.92 4.56 6.00
CA MET A 77 3.02 3.67 7.16
C MET A 77 3.40 2.23 6.81
N SER A 78 3.34 1.86 5.52
CA SER A 78 3.52 0.47 5.07
C SER A 78 4.95 -0.03 5.31
N LEU A 79 5.95 0.86 5.26
CA LEU A 79 7.35 0.49 5.48
C LEU A 79 7.64 0.01 6.90
N TYR A 80 6.90 0.48 7.91
CA TYR A 80 7.03 -0.01 9.29
C TYR A 80 6.63 -1.48 9.45
N GLN A 81 5.82 -2.02 8.54
CA GLN A 81 5.29 -3.39 8.61
C GLN A 81 5.77 -4.26 7.45
N ILE A 82 6.70 -3.76 6.62
CA ILE A 82 7.05 -4.41 5.35
C ILE A 82 7.65 -5.81 5.54
N LEU A 83 8.34 -6.04 6.65
CA LEU A 83 8.93 -7.34 7.01
C LEU A 83 7.86 -8.37 7.37
N ASP A 84 6.78 -7.92 7.99
CA ASP A 84 5.64 -8.74 8.40
C ASP A 84 4.61 -8.93 7.27
N MET A 85 4.77 -8.23 6.15
CA MET A 85 3.89 -8.38 5.00
C MET A 85 4.03 -9.77 4.37
N ARG A 86 2.89 -10.27 3.90
CA ARG A 86 2.82 -11.39 2.95
C ARG A 86 3.79 -11.15 1.78
N PRO A 87 4.63 -12.14 1.39
CA PRO A 87 5.63 -11.97 0.34
C PRO A 87 5.08 -11.37 -0.95
N ALA A 88 3.90 -11.82 -1.41
CA ALA A 88 3.26 -11.24 -2.60
C ALA A 88 2.98 -9.74 -2.46
N LYS A 89 2.44 -9.29 -1.33
CA LYS A 89 2.16 -7.86 -1.08
C LYS A 89 3.43 -7.03 -1.05
N ARG A 90 4.50 -7.56 -0.43
CA ARG A 90 5.80 -6.91 -0.42
C ARG A 90 6.36 -6.76 -1.84
N GLN A 91 6.26 -7.81 -2.68
CA GLN A 91 6.68 -7.73 -4.08
C GLN A 91 5.86 -6.73 -4.90
N ILE A 92 4.54 -6.66 -4.68
CA ILE A 92 3.68 -5.65 -5.31
C ILE A 92 4.13 -4.24 -4.92
N LEU A 93 4.42 -4.01 -3.65
CA LEU A 93 4.90 -2.72 -3.16
C LEU A 93 6.26 -2.35 -3.77
N PHE A 94 7.20 -3.29 -3.80
CA PHE A 94 8.52 -3.12 -4.41
C PHE A 94 8.46 -2.82 -5.91
N ASN A 95 7.49 -3.37 -6.63
CA ASN A 95 7.32 -3.14 -8.06
C ASN A 95 6.53 -1.86 -8.38
N ASN A 96 6.08 -1.09 -7.38
CA ASN A 96 5.44 0.20 -7.65
C ASN A 96 6.50 1.22 -8.10
N PRO A 97 6.27 1.97 -9.19
CA PRO A 97 7.21 3.01 -9.66
C PRO A 97 7.54 4.10 -8.63
N LEU A 98 6.63 4.34 -7.67
CA LEU A 98 6.79 5.32 -6.59
C LEU A 98 7.46 4.75 -5.33
N PHE A 99 7.85 3.47 -5.33
CA PHE A 99 8.52 2.85 -4.18
C PHE A 99 9.80 3.59 -3.74
N PRO A 100 10.68 4.07 -4.65
CA PRO A 100 11.83 4.88 -4.25
C PRO A 100 11.43 6.19 -3.55
N ASP A 101 10.36 6.83 -4.01
CA ASP A 101 9.82 8.05 -3.38
C ASP A 101 9.17 7.76 -2.02
N LEU A 102 8.58 6.57 -1.85
CA LEU A 102 8.05 6.11 -0.58
C LEU A 102 9.15 5.94 0.47
N LEU A 103 10.29 5.34 0.10
CA LEU A 103 11.47 5.23 0.97
C LEU A 103 11.96 6.61 1.44
N LYS A 104 12.02 7.58 0.52
CA LYS A 104 12.40 8.95 0.84
C LYS A 104 11.41 9.63 1.78
N LEU A 105 10.12 9.51 1.52
CA LEU A 105 9.09 10.10 2.36
C LEU A 105 9.16 9.54 3.79
N THR A 106 9.31 8.23 3.94
CA THR A 106 9.51 7.57 5.25
C THR A 106 10.80 8.04 5.93
N PHE A 107 11.86 8.29 5.17
CA PHE A 107 13.10 8.87 5.70
C PHE A 107 12.91 10.29 6.21
N TYR A 108 12.23 11.16 5.46
CA TYR A 108 11.94 12.52 5.92
C TYR A 108 11.06 12.53 7.15
N ASP A 109 10.08 11.62 7.22
CA ASP A 109 9.21 11.49 8.37
C ASP A 109 9.96 11.02 9.63
N ALA A 110 10.82 10.02 9.48
CA ALA A 110 11.68 9.54 10.55
C ALA A 110 12.64 10.62 11.09
N LEU A 111 13.19 11.47 10.21
CA LEU A 111 14.02 12.61 10.62
C LEU A 111 13.24 13.72 11.34
N GLY A 112 11.94 13.82 11.04
CA GLY A 112 10.99 14.72 11.70
C GLY A 112 10.53 14.25 13.08
N THR A 113 10.78 12.99 13.44
CA THR A 113 10.31 12.32 14.66
C THR A 113 11.37 12.32 15.78
N ILE A 114 10.93 12.32 17.04
CA ILE A 114 11.79 12.22 18.23
C ILE A 114 11.29 11.05 19.11
N PRO A 115 12.16 10.09 19.49
CA PRO A 115 13.56 9.95 19.08
C PRO A 115 13.69 9.61 17.58
N ARG A 116 14.76 10.10 16.96
CA ARG A 116 15.06 9.78 15.56
C ARG A 116 15.51 8.32 15.44
N SER A 117 14.92 7.58 14.51
CA SER A 117 15.35 6.23 14.16
C SER A 117 15.27 6.07 12.66
N ILE A 118 16.42 5.88 12.00
CA ILE A 118 16.50 5.73 10.54
C ILE A 118 17.11 4.39 10.10
N ASP A 119 17.63 3.60 11.06
CA ASP A 119 18.35 2.35 10.77
C ASP A 119 17.47 1.33 10.03
N TYR A 120 16.19 1.27 10.38
CA TYR A 120 15.22 0.38 9.73
C TYR A 120 15.06 0.70 8.23
N ILE A 121 15.25 1.95 7.81
CA ILE A 121 15.10 2.36 6.40
C ILE A 121 16.25 1.79 5.57
N ALA A 122 17.47 1.82 6.11
CA ALA A 122 18.62 1.21 5.47
C ALA A 122 18.46 -0.33 5.36
N GLU A 123 17.86 -0.96 6.36
CA GLU A 123 17.51 -2.38 6.31
C GLU A 123 16.48 -2.68 5.21
N ILE A 124 15.40 -1.91 5.12
CA ILE A 124 14.39 -2.06 4.08
C ILE A 124 15.01 -1.86 2.69
N GLN A 125 15.91 -0.90 2.52
CA GLN A 125 16.59 -0.67 1.25
C GLN A 125 17.46 -1.88 0.84
N LYS A 126 18.17 -2.51 1.79
CA LYS A 126 18.94 -3.75 1.53
C LYS A 126 18.02 -4.90 1.15
N ILE A 127 16.89 -5.06 1.84
CA ILE A 127 15.91 -6.10 1.55
C ILE A 127 15.28 -5.88 0.18
N TYR A 128 14.94 -4.64 -0.17
CA TYR A 128 14.46 -4.29 -1.51
C TYR A 128 15.47 -4.70 -2.58
N GLN A 129 16.74 -4.33 -2.43
CA GLN A 129 17.79 -4.70 -3.39
C GLN A 129 17.99 -6.22 -3.52
N LYS A 130 17.85 -6.97 -2.43
CA LYS A 130 18.02 -8.42 -2.39
C LYS A 130 16.81 -9.20 -2.91
N GLU A 131 15.61 -8.76 -2.54
CA GLU A 131 14.37 -9.51 -2.76
C GLU A 131 13.58 -9.04 -3.99
N TYR A 132 13.84 -7.83 -4.51
CA TYR A 132 13.11 -7.31 -5.67
C TYR A 132 13.15 -8.29 -6.84
N LYS A 133 11.95 -8.64 -7.33
CA LYS A 133 11.77 -9.43 -8.53
C LYS A 133 10.67 -8.80 -9.38
N PRO A 134 10.86 -8.65 -10.70
CA PRO A 134 9.79 -8.25 -11.59
C PRO A 134 8.59 -9.19 -11.44
N ILE A 135 7.41 -8.63 -11.18
CA ILE A 135 6.17 -9.41 -11.04
C ILE A 135 5.47 -9.58 -12.40
N SER A 136 4.85 -10.74 -12.61
CA SER A 136 4.05 -11.01 -13.80
C SER A 136 2.60 -10.56 -13.62
N LYS A 137 1.90 -10.31 -14.74
CA LYS A 137 0.44 -10.10 -14.73
C LYS A 137 -0.26 -11.38 -14.29
N SER A 138 -1.45 -11.25 -13.71
CA SER A 138 -2.27 -12.40 -13.33
C SER A 138 -2.54 -13.31 -14.53
N ILE A 139 -2.34 -14.61 -14.34
CA ILE A 139 -2.67 -15.67 -15.31
C ILE A 139 -4.19 -15.83 -15.41
N ILE A 140 -4.90 -15.62 -14.31
CA ILE A 140 -6.36 -15.72 -14.23
C ILE A 140 -6.97 -14.33 -14.40
N THR A 141 -7.93 -14.25 -15.32
CA THR A 141 -8.66 -13.02 -15.63
C THR A 141 -10.09 -13.09 -15.10
N GLY A 142 -10.76 -11.94 -15.02
CA GLY A 142 -12.18 -11.90 -14.64
C GLY A 142 -13.07 -12.70 -15.60
N ARG A 143 -12.72 -12.76 -16.89
CA ARG A 143 -13.44 -13.57 -17.88
C ARG A 143 -13.38 -15.05 -17.55
N ASP A 144 -12.21 -15.54 -17.16
CA ASP A 144 -12.00 -16.94 -16.80
C ASP A 144 -12.88 -17.34 -15.60
N LEU A 145 -13.01 -16.42 -14.63
CA LEU A 145 -13.88 -16.61 -13.47
C LEU A 145 -15.37 -16.63 -13.85
N ILE A 146 -15.80 -15.78 -14.79
CA ILE A 146 -17.18 -15.76 -15.28
C ILE A 146 -17.50 -17.06 -16.04
N GLU A 147 -16.57 -17.57 -16.85
CA GLU A 147 -16.74 -18.81 -17.62
C GLU A 147 -16.92 -20.06 -16.72
N ILE A 148 -16.39 -20.04 -15.49
CA ILE A 148 -16.62 -21.10 -14.49
C ILE A 148 -17.84 -20.83 -13.58
N GLY A 149 -18.67 -19.83 -13.92
CA GLY A 149 -19.95 -19.59 -13.27
C GLY A 149 -19.97 -18.49 -12.19
N ILE A 150 -18.91 -17.68 -12.06
CA ILE A 150 -18.91 -16.59 -11.08
C ILE A 150 -19.63 -15.36 -11.63
N LEU A 151 -20.63 -14.89 -10.88
CA LEU A 151 -21.32 -13.63 -11.21
C LEU A 151 -20.40 -12.43 -10.96
N PRO A 152 -20.41 -11.43 -11.86
CA PRO A 152 -19.62 -10.21 -11.71
C PRO A 152 -20.00 -9.46 -10.43
N GLY A 153 -18.99 -8.98 -9.69
CA GLY A 153 -19.21 -8.23 -8.46
C GLY A 153 -17.94 -8.03 -7.62
N LYS A 154 -18.09 -7.44 -6.43
CA LYS A 154 -16.96 -7.18 -5.50
C LYS A 154 -16.18 -8.45 -5.17
N LYS A 155 -16.86 -9.60 -5.05
CA LYS A 155 -16.24 -10.90 -4.78
C LYS A 155 -15.22 -11.32 -5.85
N ILE A 156 -15.44 -11.01 -7.13
CA ILE A 156 -14.49 -11.33 -8.22
C ILE A 156 -13.14 -10.65 -7.99
N LYS A 157 -13.13 -9.38 -7.58
CA LYS A 157 -11.87 -8.66 -7.37
C LYS A 157 -11.04 -9.31 -6.26
N TYR A 158 -11.67 -9.66 -5.14
CA TYR A 158 -10.98 -10.33 -4.04
C TYR A 158 -10.37 -11.68 -4.46
N ILE A 159 -11.12 -12.47 -5.24
CA ILE A 159 -10.63 -13.76 -5.75
C ILE A 159 -9.46 -13.54 -6.71
N LEU A 160 -9.56 -12.59 -7.63
CA LEU A 160 -8.47 -12.27 -8.57
C LEU A 160 -7.20 -11.80 -7.84
N ASP A 161 -7.35 -10.91 -6.86
CA ASP A 161 -6.23 -10.42 -6.05
C ASP A 161 -5.57 -11.57 -5.28
N GLU A 162 -6.35 -12.47 -4.70
CA GLU A 162 -5.82 -13.63 -3.97
C GLU A 162 -5.12 -14.64 -4.87
N LEU A 163 -5.71 -14.96 -6.03
CA LEU A 163 -5.07 -15.82 -7.03
C LEU A 163 -3.77 -15.21 -7.55
N TRP A 164 -3.74 -13.89 -7.75
CA TRP A 164 -2.52 -13.21 -8.15
C TRP A 164 -1.45 -13.28 -7.07
N HIS A 165 -1.81 -13.10 -5.78
CA HIS A 165 -0.86 -13.30 -4.69
C HIS A 165 -0.28 -14.71 -4.65
N LEU A 166 -1.14 -15.75 -4.77
CA LEU A 166 -0.72 -17.14 -4.82
C LEU A 166 0.19 -17.44 -6.02
N GLN A 167 -0.06 -16.79 -7.16
CA GLN A 167 0.82 -16.86 -8.34
C GLN A 167 2.20 -16.25 -8.04
N LEU A 168 2.25 -15.07 -7.44
CA LEU A 168 3.52 -14.41 -7.09
C LEU A 168 4.33 -15.21 -6.05
N GLU A 169 3.66 -16.00 -5.23
CA GLU A 169 4.26 -16.93 -4.27
C GLU A 169 4.65 -18.29 -4.87
N GLY A 170 4.35 -18.51 -6.16
CA GLY A 170 4.71 -19.74 -6.87
C GLY A 170 3.77 -20.92 -6.64
N HIS A 171 2.65 -20.71 -5.93
CA HIS A 171 1.61 -21.72 -5.73
C HIS A 171 0.76 -21.96 -6.98
N ILE A 172 0.68 -20.97 -7.88
CA ILE A 172 -0.02 -21.07 -9.16
C ILE A 172 0.98 -20.80 -10.29
N LYS A 173 1.18 -21.78 -11.16
CA LYS A 173 2.14 -21.71 -12.27
C LYS A 173 1.47 -21.67 -13.65
N ASN A 174 0.20 -22.06 -13.73
CA ASN A 174 -0.54 -22.12 -14.99
C ASN A 174 -2.04 -21.93 -14.79
N LYS A 175 -2.76 -21.76 -15.90
CA LYS A 175 -4.20 -21.47 -15.91
C LYS A 175 -5.04 -22.60 -15.28
N LYS A 176 -4.66 -23.86 -15.49
CA LYS A 176 -5.36 -25.01 -14.89
C LYS A 176 -5.32 -24.95 -13.36
N GLN A 177 -4.13 -24.78 -12.78
CA GLN A 177 -3.95 -24.65 -11.33
C GLN A 177 -4.70 -23.44 -10.77
N GLY A 178 -4.69 -22.31 -11.49
CA GLY A 178 -5.40 -21.11 -11.04
C GLY A 178 -6.91 -21.27 -11.03
N LEU A 179 -7.48 -21.98 -12.02
CA LEU A 179 -8.92 -22.28 -12.06
C LEU A 179 -9.34 -23.30 -10.99
N GLU A 180 -8.51 -24.32 -10.72
CA GLU A 180 -8.74 -25.25 -9.60
C GLU A 180 -8.76 -24.49 -8.28
N LYS A 181 -7.76 -23.62 -8.06
CA LYS A 181 -7.70 -22.81 -6.84
C LYS A 181 -8.84 -21.81 -6.72
N ALA A 182 -9.31 -21.26 -7.84
CA ALA A 182 -10.47 -20.37 -7.86
C ALA A 182 -11.71 -21.09 -7.33
N LYS A 183 -11.96 -22.34 -7.76
CA LYS A 183 -13.09 -23.16 -7.27
C LYS A 183 -13.01 -23.40 -5.77
N GLU A 184 -11.85 -23.75 -5.24
CA GLU A 184 -11.66 -23.93 -3.79
C GLU A 184 -11.99 -22.66 -3.00
N LEU A 185 -11.52 -21.50 -3.47
CA LEU A 185 -11.80 -20.22 -2.81
C LEU A 185 -13.30 -19.90 -2.83
N ILE A 186 -13.99 -20.18 -3.93
CA ILE A 186 -15.45 -19.97 -4.05
C ILE A 186 -16.21 -20.86 -3.07
N ASP A 187 -15.87 -22.15 -3.00
CA ASP A 187 -16.53 -23.09 -2.09
C ASP A 187 -16.34 -22.67 -0.63
N PHE A 188 -15.17 -22.14 -0.29
CA PHE A 188 -14.90 -21.60 1.04
C PHE A 188 -15.78 -20.38 1.36
N PHE A 189 -15.92 -19.42 0.44
CA PHE A 189 -16.76 -18.24 0.66
C PHE A 189 -18.26 -18.57 0.66
N SER A 190 -18.70 -19.57 -0.10
CA SER A 190 -20.12 -19.96 -0.17
C SER A 190 -20.59 -20.70 1.09
N LYS A 191 -19.66 -21.25 1.89
CA LYS A 191 -19.95 -21.94 3.17
C LYS A 191 -19.94 -21.00 4.39
N GLN A 192 -19.55 -19.75 4.21
CA GLN A 192 -19.52 -18.73 5.28
C GLN A 192 -20.73 -17.79 5.24
N GLU A 193 -21.61 -17.95 4.25
CA GLU A 193 -22.94 -17.34 4.17
C GLU A 193 -24.00 -18.31 4.71
#